data_AF-A0A8T3QL45-F1
#
_entry.id   AF-A0A8T3QL45-F1
#
_cell.length_a   1.000
_cell.length_b   1.000
_cell.length_c   1.000
_cell.angle_alpha   90.00
_cell.angle_beta   90.00
_cell.angle_gamma   90.00
#
_symmetry.space_group_name_H-M   'P 1'
#
loop_
_entity.id
_entity.type
_entity.pdbx_description
1 polymer ?
#
loop_
_entity_poly.entity_id
_entity_poly.type
_entity_poly.pdbx_seq_one_letter_code
_entity_poly.pdbx_strand_id
1 'polypeptide(L)'
;MAEHRFEGEIRHAFERYEMSAEATLPVARGAATRSSQRSRWIPRLTVPIVAAAVALAVVTVTLSPATPAFASWKAEPASADPSIVASARAACDSVDDDHLAGLSLVASEQRGDYTMLLFGSGATYGLCLTGPDIEPTILAGPGSGAVDVPGAPTEPAPAGHPGDGGALAPGIQWIAQPGGGGSEPLAGRVQAWFIGISPDTSRVTIERTTGEPTIATVADGVAFAWWPAGSEAVAITAYDAAGNVLLRVPVAGFGEH
;
A
#
# COMPACT_ATOMS: atom_id res chain seq x y z
N MET A 1 -5.78 -2.11 -27.39
CA MET A 1 -7.17 -1.65 -27.18
C MET A 1 -7.85 -2.25 -25.93
N ALA A 2 -7.22 -3.22 -25.23
CA ALA A 2 -7.73 -3.76 -23.96
C ALA A 2 -7.26 -2.98 -22.71
N GLU A 3 -6.18 -2.19 -22.85
CA GLU A 3 -5.49 -1.50 -21.77
C GLU A 3 -6.29 -0.32 -21.18
N HIS A 4 -6.93 0.50 -22.03
CA HIS A 4 -7.79 1.60 -21.57
C HIS A 4 -9.07 1.15 -20.85
N ARG A 5 -9.49 -0.10 -20.98
CA ARG A 5 -10.66 -0.62 -20.27
C ARG A 5 -10.33 -0.96 -18.82
N PHE A 6 -9.09 -1.37 -18.55
CA PHE A 6 -8.65 -1.79 -17.23
C PHE A 6 -8.38 -0.59 -16.29
N GLU A 7 -7.75 0.47 -16.80
CA GLU A 7 -7.56 1.73 -16.04
C GLU A 7 -8.90 2.37 -15.61
N GLY A 8 -9.91 2.31 -16.48
CA GLY A 8 -11.25 2.81 -16.19
C GLY A 8 -11.95 2.05 -15.06
N GLU A 9 -11.78 0.72 -14.99
CA GLU A 9 -12.39 -0.12 -13.96
C GLU A 9 -11.71 0.04 -12.59
N ILE A 10 -10.38 0.26 -12.55
CA ILE A 10 -9.65 0.52 -11.29
C ILE A 10 -10.05 1.86 -10.69
N ARG A 11 -10.11 2.94 -11.49
CA ARG A 11 -10.52 4.26 -10.99
C ARG A 11 -11.95 4.24 -10.44
N HIS A 12 -12.86 3.53 -11.12
CA HIS A 12 -14.25 3.42 -10.67
C HIS A 12 -14.44 2.54 -9.42
N ALA A 13 -13.48 1.66 -9.11
CA ALA A 13 -13.45 0.89 -7.87
C ALA A 13 -13.00 1.76 -6.69
N PHE A 14 -12.01 2.66 -6.89
CA PHE A 14 -11.52 3.56 -5.84
C PHE A 14 -12.48 4.71 -5.51
N GLU A 15 -13.18 5.29 -6.48
CA GLU A 15 -14.21 6.33 -6.21
C GLU A 15 -15.36 5.81 -5.34
N ARG A 16 -15.65 4.50 -5.38
CA ARG A 16 -16.63 3.87 -4.48
C ARG A 16 -16.16 3.78 -3.02
N TYR A 17 -14.85 3.80 -2.78
CA TYR A 17 -14.28 3.78 -1.43
C TYR A 17 -14.31 5.16 -0.77
N GLU A 18 -14.05 6.24 -1.51
CA GLU A 18 -14.14 7.61 -0.94
C GLU A 18 -15.58 7.97 -0.55
N MET A 19 -16.59 7.54 -1.31
CA MET A 19 -17.99 7.84 -0.97
C MET A 19 -18.55 7.03 0.22
N SER A 20 -17.88 5.94 0.65
CA SER A 20 -18.39 5.08 1.72
C SER A 20 -17.92 5.49 3.12
N ALA A 21 -16.97 6.42 3.23
CA ALA A 21 -16.48 6.93 4.51
C ALA A 21 -17.44 7.94 5.19
N GLU A 22 -18.46 8.45 4.49
CA GLU A 22 -19.47 9.37 5.02
C GLU A 22 -20.83 8.70 5.34
N ALA A 23 -20.84 7.40 5.65
CA ALA A 23 -22.06 6.71 6.10
C ALA A 23 -22.40 7.03 7.58
N THR A 24 -22.73 8.29 7.83
CA THR A 24 -23.87 8.79 8.62
C THR A 24 -24.36 7.87 9.75
N LEU A 25 -24.04 8.25 10.99
CA LEU A 25 -24.67 7.74 12.21
C LEU A 25 -26.21 7.82 12.13
N PRO A 26 -26.97 6.81 12.60
CA PRO A 26 -28.43 6.87 12.60
C PRO A 26 -28.91 7.90 13.63
N VAL A 27 -29.46 9.03 13.16
CA VAL A 27 -30.23 9.94 13.99
C VAL A 27 -31.55 9.27 14.37
N ALA A 28 -31.60 8.71 15.57
CA ALA A 28 -32.84 8.26 16.20
C ALA A 28 -33.74 9.48 16.50
N ARG A 29 -34.66 9.80 15.60
CA ARG A 29 -35.81 10.68 15.89
C ARG A 29 -36.99 9.82 16.31
N GLY A 30 -37.20 9.75 17.62
CA GLY A 30 -38.51 9.43 18.17
C GLY A 30 -39.49 10.57 17.88
N ALA A 31 -40.67 10.25 17.34
CA ALA A 31 -41.84 11.12 17.42
C ALA A 31 -43.15 10.34 17.24
N ALA A 32 -43.88 10.27 18.35
CA ALA A 32 -45.34 10.44 18.47
C ALA A 32 -46.30 9.57 17.64
N THR A 33 -46.99 8.72 18.38
CA THR A 33 -48.39 8.31 18.17
C THR A 33 -49.30 9.42 17.65
N ARG A 34 -50.06 9.13 16.59
CA ARG A 34 -51.40 9.70 16.41
C ARG A 34 -52.31 8.78 15.59
N SER A 35 -53.37 8.35 16.24
CA SER A 35 -54.55 7.72 15.67
C SER A 35 -55.25 8.63 14.67
N SER A 36 -55.74 8.08 13.55
CA SER A 36 -57.15 8.31 13.17
C SER A 36 -57.68 7.21 12.26
N GLN A 37 -58.86 6.78 12.65
CA GLN A 37 -59.75 5.81 12.07
C GLN A 37 -60.40 6.35 10.78
N ARG A 38 -60.37 5.59 9.68
CA ARG A 38 -61.42 5.67 8.66
C ARG A 38 -61.56 4.38 7.85
N SER A 39 -62.55 3.62 8.29
CA SER A 39 -63.33 2.61 7.59
C SER A 39 -63.70 3.00 6.15
N ARG A 40 -63.57 2.04 5.22
CA ARG A 40 -64.49 1.72 4.10
C ARG A 40 -63.98 0.45 3.38
N TRP A 41 -64.54 -0.73 3.65
CA TRP A 41 -65.59 -1.38 2.83
C TRP A 41 -65.17 -1.63 1.36
N ILE A 42 -64.57 -2.80 1.07
CA ILE A 42 -64.60 -3.42 -0.26
C ILE A 42 -64.76 -4.96 -0.08
N PRO A 43 -65.70 -5.59 -0.79
CA PRO A 43 -66.16 -6.94 -0.52
C PRO A 43 -65.26 -8.04 -1.10
N ARG A 44 -65.48 -9.24 -0.56
CA ARG A 44 -64.89 -10.54 -0.88
C ARG A 44 -64.98 -10.85 -2.37
N LEU A 45 -63.82 -11.11 -2.98
CA LEU A 45 -63.69 -11.88 -4.22
C LEU A 45 -62.66 -12.97 -3.98
N THR A 46 -63.18 -14.15 -3.67
CA THR A 46 -62.52 -15.44 -3.70
C THR A 46 -62.01 -15.73 -5.10
N VAL A 47 -60.70 -15.88 -5.26
CA VAL A 47 -60.06 -16.38 -6.48
C VAL A 47 -59.38 -17.71 -6.14
N PRO A 48 -59.56 -18.76 -6.97
CA PRO A 48 -59.13 -20.12 -6.66
C PRO A 48 -57.61 -20.28 -6.62
N ILE A 49 -57.21 -21.11 -5.66
CA ILE A 49 -55.87 -21.66 -5.45
C ILE A 49 -55.47 -22.44 -6.72
N VAL A 50 -54.53 -21.90 -7.50
CA VAL A 50 -53.75 -22.67 -8.47
C VAL A 50 -52.33 -22.76 -7.90
N ALA A 51 -52.03 -23.92 -7.33
CA ALA A 51 -50.73 -24.28 -6.80
C ALA A 51 -49.74 -24.50 -7.96
N ALA A 52 -49.15 -23.43 -8.47
CA ALA A 52 -47.92 -23.51 -9.24
C ALA A 52 -46.76 -23.30 -8.28
N ALA A 53 -46.27 -24.40 -7.69
CA ALA A 53 -45.01 -24.44 -6.97
C ALA A 53 -43.87 -24.23 -7.97
N VAL A 54 -43.67 -22.98 -8.39
CA VAL A 54 -42.44 -22.57 -9.08
C VAL A 54 -41.36 -22.60 -8.01
N ALA A 55 -40.63 -23.71 -7.95
CA ALA A 55 -39.35 -23.77 -7.29
C ALA A 55 -38.40 -22.85 -8.04
N LEU A 56 -38.50 -21.54 -7.78
CA LEU A 56 -37.41 -20.61 -7.99
C LEU A 56 -36.31 -21.06 -7.04
N ALA A 57 -35.48 -21.98 -7.52
CA ALA A 57 -34.13 -22.12 -7.03
C ALA A 57 -33.47 -20.77 -7.29
N VAL A 58 -33.64 -19.85 -6.34
CA VAL A 58 -32.82 -18.66 -6.23
C VAL A 58 -31.43 -19.22 -5.96
N VAL A 59 -30.69 -19.48 -7.03
CA VAL A 59 -29.25 -19.63 -6.96
C VAL A 59 -28.77 -18.25 -6.54
N THR A 60 -28.79 -18.01 -5.23
CA THR A 60 -27.94 -17.00 -4.61
C THR A 60 -26.53 -17.49 -4.88
N VAL A 61 -26.01 -17.16 -6.06
CA VAL A 61 -24.57 -17.13 -6.27
C VAL A 61 -24.10 -16.15 -5.22
N THR A 62 -23.60 -16.68 -4.11
CA THR A 62 -22.88 -15.93 -3.11
C THR A 62 -21.59 -15.50 -3.78
N LEU A 63 -21.70 -14.48 -4.63
CA LEU A 63 -20.60 -13.63 -5.02
C LEU A 63 -20.12 -13.01 -3.71
N SER A 64 -19.28 -13.76 -3.00
CA SER A 64 -18.50 -13.22 -1.90
C SER A 64 -17.78 -12.04 -2.52
N PRO A 65 -18.05 -10.81 -2.07
CA PRO A 65 -17.34 -9.66 -2.62
C PRO A 65 -15.86 -9.98 -2.50
N ALA A 66 -15.13 -9.92 -3.62
CA ALA A 66 -13.70 -10.13 -3.59
C ALA A 66 -13.15 -9.20 -2.51
N THR A 67 -12.53 -9.77 -1.48
CA THR A 67 -11.83 -8.97 -0.47
C THR A 67 -10.79 -8.16 -1.23
N PRO A 68 -10.76 -6.83 -1.06
CA PRO A 68 -9.77 -6.02 -1.76
C PRO A 68 -8.39 -6.55 -1.39
N ALA A 69 -7.52 -6.70 -2.40
CA ALA A 69 -6.12 -6.99 -2.13
C ALA A 69 -5.59 -5.94 -1.13
N PHE A 70 -4.84 -6.40 -0.12
CA PHE A 70 -4.32 -5.56 0.96
C PHE A 70 -5.35 -5.09 2.01
N ALA A 71 -6.50 -5.77 2.14
CA ALA A 71 -7.49 -5.45 3.18
C ALA A 71 -6.92 -5.45 4.61
N SER A 72 -5.91 -6.28 4.89
CA SER A 72 -5.25 -6.35 6.19
C SER A 72 -4.05 -5.40 6.36
N TRP A 73 -3.67 -4.65 5.33
CA TRP A 73 -2.53 -3.74 5.36
C TRP A 73 -2.68 -2.67 6.46
N LYS A 74 -1.57 -2.31 7.09
CA LYS A 74 -1.50 -1.29 8.15
C LYS A 74 -0.38 -0.29 7.88
N ALA A 75 -0.63 0.98 8.21
CA ALA A 75 0.31 2.07 8.03
C ALA A 75 1.50 2.03 9.00
N GLU A 76 1.34 1.36 10.15
CA GLU A 76 2.43 1.06 11.08
C GLU A 76 2.89 -0.40 10.89
N PRO A 77 4.19 -0.64 10.68
CA PRO A 77 4.71 -1.99 10.53
C PRO A 77 4.74 -2.69 11.90
N ALA A 78 4.49 -3.99 11.89
CA ALA A 78 4.80 -4.86 13.00
C ALA A 78 6.19 -5.49 12.80
N SER A 79 6.90 -5.73 13.90
CA SER A 79 8.05 -6.62 13.86
C SER A 79 7.58 -8.00 13.39
N ALA A 80 8.13 -8.46 12.26
CA ALA A 80 7.78 -9.76 11.73
C ALA A 80 8.34 -10.87 12.63
N ASP A 81 7.53 -11.90 12.91
CA ASP A 81 8.00 -13.08 13.62
C ASP A 81 9.12 -13.76 12.81
N PRO A 82 10.22 -14.23 13.43
CA PRO A 82 11.32 -14.86 12.70
C PRO A 82 10.89 -16.05 11.82
N SER A 83 9.85 -16.79 12.19
CA SER A 83 9.32 -17.89 11.39
C SER A 83 8.55 -17.41 10.15
N ILE A 84 7.87 -16.26 10.25
CA ILE A 84 7.24 -15.58 9.12
C ILE A 84 8.31 -15.06 8.17
N VAL A 85 9.36 -14.41 8.69
CA VAL A 85 10.50 -13.92 7.86
C VAL A 85 11.18 -15.08 7.13
N ALA A 86 11.42 -16.20 7.81
CA ALA A 86 12.02 -17.38 7.18
C ALA A 86 11.12 -17.97 6.08
N SER A 87 9.81 -18.02 6.30
CA SER A 87 8.85 -18.52 5.33
C SER A 87 8.74 -17.58 4.11
N ALA A 88 8.67 -16.28 4.35
CA ALA A 88 8.67 -15.26 3.31
C ALA A 88 9.96 -15.34 2.47
N ARG A 89 11.11 -15.50 3.13
CA ARG A 89 12.40 -15.63 2.44
C ARG A 89 12.43 -16.87 1.54
N ALA A 90 12.00 -18.02 2.05
CA ALA A 90 11.91 -19.24 1.25
C ALA A 90 10.98 -19.07 0.03
N ALA A 91 9.89 -18.31 0.18
CA ALA A 91 8.99 -17.98 -0.93
C ALA A 91 9.66 -17.06 -1.95
N CYS A 92 10.41 -16.05 -1.51
CA CYS A 92 11.20 -15.18 -2.39
C CYS A 92 12.30 -15.94 -3.13
N ASP A 93 13.02 -16.82 -2.44
CA ASP A 93 14.08 -17.67 -3.02
C ASP A 93 13.51 -18.69 -4.03
N SER A 94 12.19 -18.94 -4.01
CA SER A 94 11.52 -19.84 -4.96
C SER A 94 11.12 -19.17 -6.27
N VAL A 95 11.13 -17.83 -6.32
CA VAL A 95 10.98 -17.09 -7.56
C VAL A 95 12.31 -17.21 -8.30
N ASP A 96 12.31 -17.92 -9.43
CA ASP A 96 13.50 -18.11 -10.28
C ASP A 96 13.86 -16.78 -10.95
N ASP A 97 14.47 -15.89 -10.17
CA ASP A 97 14.75 -14.51 -10.51
C ASP A 97 16.16 -14.13 -10.05
N ASP A 98 17.03 -13.80 -11.01
CA ASP A 98 18.43 -13.46 -10.76
C ASP A 98 18.59 -12.12 -10.02
N HIS A 99 17.54 -11.31 -9.83
CA HIS A 99 17.66 -9.98 -9.21
C HIS A 99 17.96 -10.03 -7.71
N LEU A 100 17.59 -11.12 -7.01
CA LEU A 100 17.97 -11.31 -5.61
C LEU A 100 19.28 -12.09 -5.43
N ALA A 101 19.83 -12.66 -6.50
CA ALA A 101 21.01 -13.50 -6.43
C ALA A 101 22.22 -12.72 -5.89
N GLY A 102 22.82 -13.23 -4.81
CA GLY A 102 23.98 -12.59 -4.17
C GLY A 102 23.64 -11.40 -3.26
N LEU A 103 22.35 -11.05 -3.09
CA LEU A 103 21.92 -10.06 -2.10
C LEU A 103 21.71 -10.71 -0.72
N SER A 104 21.98 -9.95 0.35
CA SER A 104 21.69 -10.38 1.72
C SER A 104 20.44 -9.69 2.25
N LEU A 105 19.68 -10.35 3.11
CA LEU A 105 18.53 -9.73 3.77
C LEU A 105 19.04 -8.59 4.67
N VAL A 106 18.58 -7.37 4.41
CA VAL A 106 18.91 -6.15 5.16
C VAL A 106 17.82 -5.86 6.18
N ALA A 107 16.56 -5.93 5.76
CA ALA A 107 15.44 -5.62 6.64
C ALA A 107 14.18 -6.41 6.24
N SER A 108 13.26 -6.55 7.18
CA SER A 108 11.96 -7.21 6.97
C SER A 108 10.87 -6.50 7.75
N GLU A 109 9.69 -6.36 7.17
CA GLU A 109 8.54 -5.76 7.84
C GLU A 109 7.26 -6.52 7.52
N GLN A 110 6.34 -6.53 8.49
CA GLN A 110 5.02 -7.13 8.34
C GLN A 110 3.93 -6.06 8.46
N ARG A 111 2.98 -6.05 7.52
CA ARG A 111 1.81 -5.15 7.53
C ARG A 111 0.55 -5.96 7.29
N GLY A 112 -0.10 -6.36 8.38
CA GLY A 112 -1.19 -7.32 8.32
C GLY A 112 -0.67 -8.70 7.93
N ASP A 113 -1.26 -9.28 6.89
CA ASP A 113 -0.88 -10.61 6.40
C ASP A 113 0.25 -10.58 5.35
N TYR A 114 0.79 -9.40 5.06
CA TYR A 114 1.81 -9.20 4.05
C TYR A 114 3.18 -8.97 4.69
N THR A 115 4.21 -9.59 4.13
CA THR A 115 5.60 -9.43 4.56
C THR A 115 6.44 -8.94 3.39
N MET A 116 7.13 -7.81 3.60
CA MET A 116 8.08 -7.25 2.65
C MET A 116 9.50 -7.47 3.18
N LEU A 117 10.35 -8.02 2.33
CA LEU A 117 11.77 -8.23 2.59
C LEU A 117 12.59 -7.27 1.73
N LEU A 118 13.54 -6.57 2.34
CA LEU A 118 14.54 -5.76 1.68
C LEU A 118 15.86 -6.51 1.67
N PHE A 119 16.39 -6.75 0.47
CA PHE A 119 17.70 -7.33 0.24
C PHE A 119 18.67 -6.27 -0.27
N GLY A 120 19.95 -6.43 0.04
CA GLY A 120 20.99 -5.50 -0.40
C GLY A 120 22.40 -6.10 -0.43
N SER A 121 23.23 -5.52 -1.29
CA SER A 121 24.68 -5.76 -1.36
C SER A 121 25.35 -4.54 -2.02
N GLY A 122 26.04 -3.73 -1.21
CA GLY A 122 26.64 -2.48 -1.69
C GLY A 122 25.58 -1.48 -2.17
N ALA A 123 25.56 -1.19 -3.47
CA ALA A 123 24.60 -0.28 -4.11
C ALA A 123 23.40 -0.99 -4.75
N THR A 124 23.37 -2.32 -4.72
CA THR A 124 22.29 -3.11 -5.30
C THR A 124 21.29 -3.47 -4.21
N TYR A 125 20.01 -3.22 -4.48
CA TYR A 125 18.90 -3.56 -3.58
C TYR A 125 17.80 -4.27 -4.36
N GLY A 126 17.07 -5.13 -3.66
CA GLY A 126 15.91 -5.82 -4.18
C GLY A 126 14.84 -5.93 -3.10
N LEU A 127 13.59 -5.84 -3.48
CA LEU A 127 12.45 -6.01 -2.59
C LEU A 127 11.71 -7.28 -2.98
N CYS A 128 11.15 -7.99 -2.00
CA CYS A 128 10.25 -9.10 -2.24
C CYS A 128 9.03 -8.99 -1.33
N LEU A 129 7.85 -9.02 -1.94
CA LEU A 129 6.58 -8.97 -1.23
C LEU A 129 5.91 -10.36 -1.26
N THR A 130 5.45 -10.80 -0.09
CA THR A 130 4.72 -12.06 0.10
C THR A 130 3.43 -11.82 0.88
N GLY A 131 2.41 -12.67 0.67
CA GLY A 131 1.13 -12.59 1.37
C GLY A 131 0.14 -13.66 0.89
N PRO A 132 -1.04 -13.80 1.53
CA PRO A 132 -1.99 -14.86 1.22
C PRO A 132 -2.65 -14.76 -0.16
N ASP A 133 -2.80 -13.53 -0.67
CA ASP A 133 -3.54 -13.24 -1.92
C ASP A 133 -2.64 -12.77 -3.07
N ILE A 134 -1.33 -12.96 -2.93
CA ILE A 134 -0.34 -12.58 -3.95
C ILE A 134 0.69 -13.70 -4.12
N GLU A 135 1.11 -13.95 -5.34
CA GLU A 135 2.32 -14.74 -5.58
C GLU A 135 3.53 -13.92 -5.09
N PRO A 136 4.58 -14.57 -4.53
CA PRO A 136 5.81 -13.89 -4.16
C PRO A 136 6.31 -13.07 -5.35
N THR A 137 6.44 -11.76 -5.15
CA THR A 137 6.79 -10.85 -6.24
C THR A 137 8.05 -10.09 -5.87
N ILE A 138 9.02 -10.15 -6.77
CA ILE A 138 10.23 -9.35 -6.69
C ILE A 138 9.92 -7.97 -7.27
N LEU A 139 10.29 -6.94 -6.52
CA LEU A 139 10.31 -5.55 -6.97
C LEU A 139 11.79 -5.20 -7.11
N ALA A 140 12.33 -5.49 -8.28
CA ALA A 140 13.70 -5.17 -8.62
C ALA A 140 13.72 -4.16 -9.76
N GLY A 141 14.49 -3.10 -9.59
CA GLY A 141 14.86 -2.22 -10.67
C GLY A 141 16.30 -1.78 -10.45
N PRO A 142 17.02 -1.37 -11.50
CA PRO A 142 18.18 -0.50 -11.28
C PRO A 142 17.69 0.63 -10.37
N GLY A 143 18.45 0.99 -9.33
CA GLY A 143 18.10 2.04 -8.35
C GLY A 143 18.06 3.44 -8.96
N SER A 144 17.38 3.61 -10.08
CA SER A 144 17.33 4.80 -10.89
C SER A 144 16.23 5.71 -10.37
N GLY A 145 16.61 6.53 -9.39
CA GLY A 145 15.81 7.63 -8.89
C GLY A 145 16.39 8.18 -7.60
N ALA A 146 17.63 8.68 -7.61
CA ALA A 146 18.03 9.59 -6.55
C ALA A 146 17.11 10.82 -6.63
N VAL A 147 16.39 11.13 -5.56
CA VAL A 147 15.59 12.35 -5.48
C VAL A 147 16.55 13.53 -5.30
N ASP A 148 16.57 14.45 -6.26
CA ASP A 148 17.17 15.76 -6.09
C ASP A 148 16.39 16.53 -5.02
N VAL A 149 16.99 16.72 -3.85
CA VAL A 149 16.41 17.51 -2.76
C VAL A 149 16.76 18.99 -2.97
N PRO A 150 15.80 19.89 -3.26
CA PRO A 150 16.10 21.30 -3.46
C PRO A 150 16.72 21.93 -2.20
N GLY A 151 17.93 22.47 -2.33
CA GLY A 151 18.63 23.19 -1.24
C GLY A 151 19.74 22.42 -0.50
N ALA A 152 20.07 21.21 -0.96
CA ALA A 152 21.18 20.41 -0.41
C ALA A 152 22.55 20.89 -0.94
N PRO A 153 23.62 20.96 -0.11
CA PRO A 153 24.98 21.29 -0.57
C PRO A 153 25.50 20.25 -1.58
N THR A 154 26.23 20.69 -2.60
CA THR A 154 26.87 19.82 -3.61
C THR A 154 28.21 19.31 -3.07
N GLU A 155 28.25 18.12 -2.50
CA GLU A 155 29.50 17.35 -2.32
C GLU A 155 29.37 15.98 -3.03
N PRO A 156 30.46 15.46 -3.62
CA PRO A 156 30.39 14.28 -4.46
C PRO A 156 30.13 13.02 -3.63
N ALA A 157 29.05 12.30 -3.96
CA ALA A 157 28.80 10.95 -3.50
C ALA A 157 29.97 10.02 -3.90
N PRO A 158 30.26 8.95 -3.12
CA PRO A 158 31.25 7.95 -3.51
C PRO A 158 30.92 7.36 -4.89
N ALA A 159 31.95 7.29 -5.74
CA ALA A 159 31.84 6.95 -7.15
C ALA A 159 31.11 5.62 -7.38
N GLY A 160 29.97 5.65 -8.08
CA GLY A 160 29.21 4.45 -8.43
C GLY A 160 27.70 4.66 -8.68
N HIS A 161 27.14 5.83 -8.41
CA HIS A 161 25.76 6.16 -8.76
C HIS A 161 25.68 6.90 -10.12
N PRO A 162 24.88 6.44 -11.09
CA PRO A 162 24.43 7.25 -12.21
C PRO A 162 23.23 8.10 -11.74
N GLY A 163 23.54 9.28 -11.21
CA GLY A 163 22.59 10.29 -10.75
C GLY A 163 23.36 11.38 -10.00
N ASP A 164 23.40 12.57 -10.57
CA ASP A 164 24.28 13.66 -10.16
C ASP A 164 23.96 14.24 -8.76
N GLY A 165 24.56 13.68 -7.72
CA GLY A 165 25.38 14.44 -6.78
C GLY A 165 24.78 15.62 -5.98
N GLY A 166 23.59 15.49 -5.40
CA GLY A 166 23.19 16.31 -4.25
C GLY A 166 23.57 15.64 -2.93
N ALA A 167 24.36 16.28 -2.05
CA ALA A 167 24.58 15.75 -0.71
C ALA A 167 23.29 15.94 0.09
N LEU A 168 22.63 14.84 0.43
CA LEU A 168 21.39 14.88 1.18
C LEU A 168 21.60 15.52 2.56
N ALA A 169 20.55 16.18 3.04
CA ALA A 169 20.57 16.83 4.34
C ALA A 169 20.91 15.83 5.47
N PRO A 170 21.50 16.30 6.59
CA PRO A 170 21.91 15.41 7.68
C PRO A 170 20.74 14.53 8.14
N GLY A 171 20.89 13.22 7.99
CA GLY A 171 19.87 12.25 8.40
C GLY A 171 19.39 11.30 7.30
N ILE A 172 19.44 11.69 6.02
CA ILE A 172 19.11 10.84 4.87
C ILE A 172 20.35 10.75 3.96
N GLN A 173 20.72 9.55 3.52
CA GLN A 173 21.94 9.29 2.75
C GLN A 173 21.66 9.02 1.26
N TRP A 174 20.49 8.47 0.95
CA TRP A 174 19.96 8.26 -0.41
C TRP A 174 18.48 7.87 -0.31
N ILE A 175 17.72 8.08 -1.39
CA ILE A 175 16.32 7.66 -1.52
C ILE A 175 16.23 6.84 -2.80
N ALA A 176 15.57 5.69 -2.75
CA ALA A 176 15.25 4.91 -3.94
C ALA A 176 13.80 4.45 -3.91
N GLN A 177 13.17 4.56 -5.08
CA GLN A 177 11.91 3.92 -5.41
C GLN A 177 12.22 2.83 -6.44
N PRO A 178 11.85 1.55 -6.21
CA PRO A 178 11.96 0.55 -7.25
C PRO A 178 11.11 1.02 -8.44
N GLY A 179 11.76 1.21 -9.59
CA GLY A 179 11.08 1.69 -10.79
C GLY A 179 10.01 0.70 -11.22
N GLY A 180 8.74 1.14 -11.29
CA GLY A 180 7.62 0.35 -11.83
C GLY A 180 7.68 0.18 -13.35
N GLY A 181 8.87 0.20 -13.95
CA GLY A 181 9.09 0.18 -15.40
C GLY A 181 9.06 -1.22 -16.04
N GLY A 182 8.83 -2.27 -15.25
CA GLY A 182 8.67 -3.63 -15.75
C GLY A 182 7.21 -3.99 -15.99
N SER A 183 6.94 -4.92 -16.91
CA SER A 183 5.63 -5.58 -17.11
C SER A 183 5.22 -6.49 -15.94
N GLU A 184 5.67 -6.17 -14.73
CA GLU A 184 5.52 -7.02 -13.55
C GLU A 184 4.10 -6.91 -12.97
N PRO A 185 3.56 -8.01 -12.42
CA PRO A 185 2.18 -8.07 -11.93
C PRO A 185 1.85 -7.07 -10.80
N LEU A 186 2.86 -6.50 -10.13
CA LEU A 186 2.72 -5.48 -9.10
C LEU A 186 3.00 -4.05 -9.57
N ALA A 187 3.45 -3.83 -10.81
CA ALA A 187 3.60 -2.48 -11.35
C ALA A 187 2.25 -1.76 -11.26
N GLY A 188 2.20 -0.68 -10.47
CA GLY A 188 0.97 0.07 -10.20
C GLY A 188 0.04 -0.51 -9.13
N ARG A 189 0.43 -1.56 -8.39
CA ARG A 189 -0.35 -2.11 -7.25
C ARG A 189 0.24 -1.80 -5.88
N VAL A 190 1.56 -1.66 -5.80
CA VAL A 190 2.28 -1.35 -4.57
C VAL A 190 3.30 -0.25 -4.86
N GLN A 191 3.46 0.67 -3.92
CA GLN A 191 4.59 1.59 -3.88
C GLN A 191 5.49 1.20 -2.71
N ALA A 192 6.80 1.21 -2.93
CA ALA A 192 7.78 0.93 -1.90
C ALA A 192 8.89 1.97 -1.95
N TRP A 193 9.43 2.30 -0.79
CA TRP A 193 10.46 3.31 -0.62
C TRP A 193 11.49 2.78 0.36
N PHE A 194 12.75 3.07 0.09
CA PHE A 194 13.82 2.75 1.01
C PHE A 194 14.90 3.84 0.96
N ILE A 195 15.48 4.11 2.13
CA ILE A 195 16.19 5.35 2.43
C ILE A 195 17.36 5.02 3.36
N GLY A 196 18.59 5.35 2.97
CA GLY A 196 19.71 5.30 3.91
C GLY A 196 19.56 6.37 4.98
N ILE A 197 19.78 6.07 6.27
CA ILE A 197 19.52 6.98 7.39
C ILE A 197 20.70 7.08 8.36
N SER A 198 20.78 8.20 9.09
CA SER A 198 21.73 8.39 10.19
C SER A 198 21.45 7.41 11.35
N PRO A 199 22.48 6.96 12.11
CA PRO A 199 22.30 6.21 13.36
C PRO A 199 21.43 6.91 14.42
N ASP A 200 21.30 8.24 14.34
CA ASP A 200 20.47 9.02 15.28
C ASP A 200 18.96 8.94 14.95
N THR A 201 18.61 8.40 13.78
CA THR A 201 17.22 8.26 13.32
C THR A 201 16.55 7.09 14.04
N SER A 202 15.50 7.38 14.82
CA SER A 202 14.70 6.36 15.52
C SER A 202 13.41 6.01 14.79
N ARG A 203 12.88 6.94 14.00
CA ARG A 203 11.61 6.80 13.30
C ARG A 203 11.62 7.58 12.01
N VAL A 204 11.02 7.01 10.97
CA VAL A 204 10.76 7.70 9.71
C VAL A 204 9.27 7.60 9.38
N THR A 205 8.67 8.72 9.00
CA THR A 205 7.29 8.76 8.49
C THR A 205 7.28 9.23 7.05
N ILE A 206 6.38 8.64 6.27
CA ILE A 206 6.13 8.99 4.88
C ILE A 206 4.71 9.50 4.79
N GLU A 207 4.57 10.80 4.60
CA GLU A 207 3.28 11.42 4.29
C GLU A 207 2.91 11.09 2.86
N ARG A 208 1.61 10.86 2.65
CA ARG A 208 1.07 10.45 1.37
C ARG A 208 -0.06 11.39 0.93
N THR A 209 -0.35 11.42 -0.36
CA THR A 209 -1.44 12.23 -0.92
C THR A 209 -2.80 11.88 -0.33
N THR A 210 -2.98 10.61 0.08
CA THR A 210 -4.22 10.10 0.69
C THR A 210 -3.92 9.14 1.85
N GLY A 211 -4.88 9.01 2.76
CA GLY A 211 -4.78 8.10 3.91
C GLY A 211 -3.84 8.54 5.02
N GLU A 212 -3.59 7.65 5.98
CA GLU A 212 -2.69 7.91 7.09
C GLU A 212 -1.21 7.91 6.64
N PRO A 213 -0.32 8.69 7.28
CA PRO A 213 1.12 8.59 7.06
C PRO A 213 1.61 7.17 7.33
N THR A 214 2.52 6.68 6.49
CA THR A 214 3.14 5.36 6.66
C THR A 214 4.38 5.49 7.52
N ILE A 215 4.49 4.70 8.59
CA ILE A 215 5.71 4.62 9.41
C ILE A 215 6.64 3.62 8.74
N ALA A 216 7.89 3.99 8.48
CA ALA A 216 8.87 3.07 7.90
C ALA A 216 9.50 2.18 8.97
N THR A 217 9.88 0.96 8.58
CA THR A 217 10.74 0.10 9.37
C THR A 217 12.18 0.62 9.30
N VAL A 218 12.80 0.82 10.46
CA VAL A 218 14.19 1.28 10.60
C VAL A 218 15.05 0.11 11.06
N ALA A 219 16.01 -0.30 10.24
CA ALA A 219 16.95 -1.37 10.54
C ALA A 219 18.27 -1.17 9.79
N ASP A 220 19.39 -1.46 10.46
CA ASP A 220 20.74 -1.49 9.85
C ASP A 220 21.10 -0.26 9.00
N GLY A 221 20.74 0.93 9.49
CA GLY A 221 21.03 2.19 8.79
C GLY A 221 20.15 2.47 7.57
N VAL A 222 19.06 1.72 7.40
CA VAL A 222 18.06 1.91 6.34
C VAL A 222 16.68 2.06 6.96
N ALA A 223 15.88 2.99 6.42
CA ALA A 223 14.45 3.05 6.63
C ALA A 223 13.75 2.56 5.35
N PHE A 224 12.77 1.66 5.47
CA PHE A 224 11.98 1.23 4.32
C PHE A 224 10.50 1.08 4.66
N ALA A 225 9.64 1.32 3.69
CA ALA A 225 8.20 1.17 3.82
C ALA A 225 7.56 0.83 2.48
N TRP A 226 6.37 0.27 2.52
CA TRP A 226 5.53 0.10 1.35
C TRP A 226 4.05 0.29 1.66
N TRP A 227 3.28 0.62 0.63
CA TRP A 227 1.84 0.75 0.71
C TRP A 227 1.15 0.37 -0.60
N PRO A 228 -0.16 0.02 -0.57
CA PRO A 228 -0.94 -0.15 -1.78
C PRO A 228 -0.91 1.11 -2.65
N ALA A 229 -0.86 0.93 -3.96
CA ALA A 229 -0.86 2.02 -4.92
C ALA A 229 -2.17 2.83 -4.88
N GLY A 230 -2.16 4.00 -5.54
CA GLY A 230 -3.26 4.98 -5.49
C GLY A 230 -3.04 6.11 -4.47
N SER A 231 -1.89 6.09 -3.79
CA SER A 231 -1.44 7.16 -2.90
C SER A 231 0.04 7.40 -3.16
N GLU A 232 0.46 8.63 -3.39
CA GLU A 232 1.87 8.99 -3.67
C GLU A 232 2.53 9.54 -2.42
N ALA A 233 3.83 9.32 -2.24
CA ALA A 233 4.58 9.99 -1.19
C ALA A 233 4.69 11.49 -1.49
N VAL A 234 4.45 12.34 -0.48
CA VAL A 234 4.56 13.81 -0.60
C VAL A 234 5.63 14.39 0.30
N ALA A 235 5.96 13.73 1.41
CA ALA A 235 7.06 14.13 2.28
C ALA A 235 7.57 12.94 3.08
N ILE A 236 8.87 12.96 3.37
CA ILE A 236 9.52 12.04 4.31
C ILE A 236 10.01 12.85 5.49
N THR A 237 9.74 12.40 6.70
CA THR A 237 10.27 13.02 7.92
C THR A 237 11.00 11.99 8.77
N ALA A 238 12.25 12.27 9.10
CA ALA A 238 13.06 11.48 10.03
C ALA A 238 13.07 12.16 11.41
N TYR A 239 12.94 11.35 12.45
CA TYR A 239 12.90 11.79 13.84
C TYR A 239 13.99 11.09 14.67
N ASP A 240 14.50 11.80 15.67
CA ASP A 240 15.36 11.22 16.71
C ASP A 240 14.53 10.46 17.76
N ALA A 241 15.19 9.87 18.75
CA ALA A 241 14.53 9.13 19.83
C ALA A 241 13.67 10.00 20.77
N ALA A 242 13.92 11.31 20.82
CA ALA A 242 13.13 12.26 21.59
C ALA A 242 11.90 12.78 20.81
N GLY A 243 11.78 12.40 19.53
CA GLY A 243 10.71 12.84 18.65
C GLY A 243 10.98 14.19 17.97
N ASN A 244 12.19 14.73 18.06
CA ASN A 244 12.57 15.92 17.31
C ASN A 244 12.73 15.57 15.83
N VAL A 245 12.37 16.48 14.95
CA VAL A 245 12.60 16.34 13.52
C VAL A 245 14.09 16.53 13.25
N LEU A 246 14.75 15.48 12.75
CA LEU A 246 16.12 15.56 12.24
C LEU A 246 16.12 16.16 10.83
N LEU A 247 15.19 15.68 10.00
CA LEU A 247 15.07 16.07 8.62
C LEU A 247 13.63 15.90 8.11
N ARG A 248 13.22 16.81 7.24
CA ARG A 248 12.02 16.67 6.43
C ARG A 248 12.34 16.97 4.97
N VAL A 249 12.06 16.02 4.09
CA VAL A 249 12.28 16.13 2.64
C VAL A 249 10.92 16.10 1.94
N PRO A 250 10.53 17.16 1.21
CA PRO A 250 9.38 17.08 0.31
C PRO A 250 9.70 16.15 -0.86
N VAL A 251 8.77 15.28 -1.22
CA VAL A 251 8.85 14.45 -2.42
C VAL A 251 8.18 15.25 -3.53
N ALA A 252 8.96 15.96 -4.34
CA ALA A 252 8.44 16.65 -5.52
C ALA A 252 8.08 15.60 -6.59
N GLY A 253 6.88 15.74 -7.18
CA GLY A 253 6.18 14.70 -7.93
C GLY A 253 7.03 13.93 -8.94
N PHE A 254 7.05 12.61 -8.79
CA PHE A 254 7.54 11.65 -9.79
C PHE A 254 6.61 11.51 -11.02
N GLY A 255 5.62 12.40 -11.17
CA GLY A 255 4.44 12.19 -11.99
C GLY A 255 4.38 12.90 -13.36
N GLU A 256 5.48 13.45 -13.89
CA GLU A 256 5.46 14.15 -15.20
C GLU A 256 6.46 13.61 -16.25
N HIS A 257 6.80 12.31 -16.24
CA HIS A 257 7.64 11.68 -17.26
C HIS A 257 6.98 10.50 -17.95
#